data_AF-A0A6C0EU55-F1
#
_entry.id   AF-A0A6C0EU55-F1
#
_cell.length_a   1.000
_cell.length_b   1.000
_cell.length_c   1.000
_cell.angle_alpha   90.00
_cell.angle_beta   90.00
_cell.angle_gamma   90.00
#
_symmetry.space_group_name_H-M   'P 1'
#
loop_
_entity.id
_entity.type
_entity.pdbx_description
1 polymer ?
#
loop_
_entity_poly.entity_id
_entity_poly.type
_entity_poly.pdbx_seq_one_letter_code
_entity_poly.pdbx_strand_id
1 'polypeptide(L)'
;MYYTLEEINLLINDKNYYLNKEVITVLDLLKTDVAVYATINEEIPNKKYEKNADQKNRYKKMHNNHVDGDLENKWDKQKIFKGIKKEEKIGIDKYIDEIRILLNKISDKNYEVNKDSIIQKIKDCLEDNEESNDDMKRVVTVLFDIAKSNKFYSQIYAKLYKELIDNFPFFNDTVVPFVNQFMDSLNNLVYVESSVDYDGFCNYNKTNENRRASMAFIVNLMKNEVELPIHILDIVLHFQNLAIKFIDEENRVNEVDEITELLNIVILMINDTYKVDDKWMNEILPKIKMFSSFKIKEKVSLSSRSIFKYKDIVDKLK
;
A
#
# COMPACT_ATOMS: atom_id res chain seq x y z
N MET A 1 -21.61 -28.20 27.07
CA MET A 1 -22.35 -27.87 28.30
C MET A 1 -23.36 -26.82 27.90
N TYR A 2 -24.65 -27.16 27.85
CA TYR A 2 -25.70 -26.21 27.47
C TYR A 2 -26.41 -25.79 28.75
N TYR A 3 -26.45 -24.48 29.00
CA TYR A 3 -27.14 -23.93 30.17
C TYR A 3 -28.65 -24.05 30.01
N THR A 4 -29.35 -24.46 31.06
CA THR A 4 -30.81 -24.59 31.04
C THR A 4 -31.48 -23.24 31.23
N LEU A 5 -32.75 -23.12 30.81
CA LEU A 5 -33.52 -21.88 30.95
C LEU A 5 -33.67 -21.45 32.42
N GLU A 6 -33.68 -22.41 33.35
CA GLU A 6 -33.69 -22.16 34.80
C GLU A 6 -32.38 -21.55 35.31
N GLU A 7 -31.24 -22.04 34.82
CA GLU A 7 -29.92 -21.50 35.16
C GLU A 7 -29.74 -20.05 34.68
N ILE A 8 -30.28 -19.74 33.49
CA ILE A 8 -30.28 -18.39 32.94
C ILE A 8 -31.18 -17.46 33.77
N ASN A 9 -32.34 -17.93 34.23
CA ASN A 9 -33.24 -17.14 35.05
C ASN A 9 -32.70 -16.88 36.47
N LEU A 10 -31.91 -17.82 37.03
CA LEU A 10 -31.19 -17.63 38.29
C LEU A 10 -30.10 -16.55 38.16
N LEU A 11 -29.33 -16.55 37.06
CA LEU A 11 -28.30 -15.54 36.78
C LEU A 11 -28.86 -14.12 36.60
N ILE A 12 -30.08 -14.00 36.07
CA ILE A 12 -30.71 -12.69 35.81
C ILE A 12 -31.31 -12.09 37.08
N ASN A 13 -31.84 -12.91 37.99
CA ASN A 13 -32.60 -12.43 39.14
C ASN A 13 -31.79 -12.37 40.45
N ASP A 14 -30.76 -13.19 40.61
CA ASP A 14 -29.96 -13.24 41.83
C ASP A 14 -28.60 -12.54 41.63
N LYS A 15 -28.40 -11.40 42.29
CA LYS A 15 -27.18 -10.57 42.13
C LYS A 15 -25.91 -11.19 42.74
N ASN A 16 -26.00 -12.38 43.34
CA ASN A 16 -24.88 -13.06 43.99
C ASN A 16 -24.54 -14.37 43.26
N TYR A 17 -24.01 -14.24 42.05
CA TYR A 17 -23.39 -15.38 41.35
C TYR A 17 -21.92 -15.50 41.75
N TYR A 18 -21.55 -16.62 42.35
CA TYR A 18 -20.15 -16.94 42.68
C TYR A 18 -19.56 -17.79 41.57
N LEU A 19 -18.46 -17.34 40.97
CA LEU A 19 -17.74 -18.13 39.96
C LEU A 19 -17.28 -19.46 40.57
N ASN A 20 -17.39 -20.52 39.78
CA ASN A 20 -16.86 -21.82 40.14
C ASN A 20 -15.35 -21.69 40.45
N LYS A 21 -14.90 -22.37 41.52
CA LYS A 21 -13.52 -22.37 41.99
C LYS A 21 -12.52 -22.69 40.89
N GLU A 22 -12.85 -23.59 39.97
CA GLU A 22 -12.00 -23.91 38.81
C GLU A 22 -11.77 -22.70 37.90
N VAL A 23 -12.81 -21.91 37.64
CA VAL A 23 -12.70 -20.71 36.80
C VAL A 23 -11.88 -19.63 37.51
N ILE A 24 -12.04 -19.49 38.83
CA ILE A 24 -11.22 -18.60 39.65
C ILE A 24 -9.74 -19.03 39.58
N THR A 25 -9.47 -20.34 39.64
CA THR A 25 -8.08 -20.85 39.57
C THR A 25 -7.45 -20.57 38.21
N VAL A 26 -8.20 -20.75 37.11
CA VAL A 26 -7.72 -20.40 35.76
C VAL A 26 -7.48 -18.89 35.62
N LEU A 27 -8.36 -18.06 36.19
CA LEU A 27 -8.18 -16.60 36.17
C LEU A 27 -6.93 -16.16 36.94
N ASP A 28 -6.63 -16.79 38.07
CA ASP A 28 -5.44 -16.46 38.86
C ASP A 28 -4.14 -16.98 38.20
N LEU A 29 -4.18 -18.13 37.53
CA LEU A 29 -3.08 -18.59 36.67
C LEU A 29 -2.80 -17.61 35.54
N LEU A 30 -3.83 -17.16 34.83
CA LEU A 30 -3.69 -16.18 33.74
C LEU A 30 -3.16 -14.83 34.22
N LYS A 31 -3.59 -14.35 35.40
CA LYS A 31 -3.02 -13.12 35.99
C LYS A 31 -1.53 -13.27 36.28
N THR A 32 -1.11 -14.44 36.73
CA THR A 32 0.30 -14.72 37.00
C THR A 32 1.10 -14.74 35.70
N ASP A 33 0.59 -15.39 34.65
CA ASP A 33 1.25 -15.43 33.34
C ASP A 33 1.38 -14.05 32.69
N VAL A 34 0.35 -13.20 32.80
CA VAL A 34 0.38 -11.82 32.29
C VAL A 34 1.36 -10.95 33.10
N ALA A 35 1.43 -11.14 34.42
CA ALA A 35 2.39 -10.43 35.26
C ALA A 35 3.85 -10.82 34.92
N VAL A 36 4.11 -12.11 34.67
CA VAL A 36 5.41 -12.61 34.23
C VAL A 36 5.78 -12.08 32.83
N TYR A 37 4.81 -11.99 31.92
CA TYR A 37 5.05 -11.37 30.60
C TYR A 37 5.35 -9.88 30.69
N ALA A 38 4.74 -9.16 31.64
CA ALA A 38 5.01 -7.74 31.86
C ALA A 38 6.44 -7.50 32.41
N THR A 39 6.91 -8.34 33.35
CA THR A 39 8.26 -8.22 33.91
C THR A 39 9.36 -8.61 32.91
N ILE A 40 9.13 -9.62 32.06
CA ILE A 40 10.07 -10.01 30.99
C ILE A 40 10.29 -8.87 29.98
N ASN A 41 9.28 -8.04 29.72
CA ASN A 41 9.39 -6.91 28.81
C ASN A 41 10.07 -5.67 29.43
N GLU A 42 10.20 -5.59 30.76
CA GLU A 42 10.93 -4.51 31.44
C GLU A 42 12.45 -4.75 31.45
N GLU A 43 12.92 -6.00 31.33
CA GLU A 43 14.34 -6.36 31.34
C GLU A 43 15.05 -6.24 29.97
N ILE A 44 14.32 -5.93 28.89
CA ILE A 44 14.96 -5.61 27.60
C ILE A 44 15.50 -4.17 27.69
N PRO A 45 16.82 -3.95 27.61
CA PRO A 45 17.35 -2.61 27.63
C PRO A 45 16.90 -1.89 26.35
N ASN A 46 15.98 -0.93 26.51
CA ASN A 46 15.63 0.05 25.49
C ASN A 46 16.90 0.73 24.99
N LYS A 47 17.43 0.27 23.84
CA LYS A 47 18.38 1.05 23.04
C LYS A 47 17.65 2.33 22.62
N LYS A 48 18.01 3.43 23.27
CA LYS A 48 17.58 4.78 22.89
C LYS A 48 18.00 5.03 21.45
N TYR A 49 17.03 5.14 20.56
CA TYR A 49 17.22 5.81 19.28
C TYR A 49 17.45 7.30 19.58
N GLU A 50 18.70 7.75 19.47
CA GLU A 50 19.05 9.16 19.49
C GLU A 50 18.50 9.82 18.21
N LYS A 51 17.33 10.43 18.31
CA LYS A 51 16.90 11.46 17.37
C LYS A 51 17.66 12.74 17.71
N ASN A 52 18.65 13.07 16.88
CA ASN A 52 19.19 14.42 16.79
C ASN A 52 18.07 15.36 16.31
N ALA A 53 17.56 16.17 17.23
CA ALA A 53 16.92 17.44 16.92
C ALA A 53 17.16 18.38 18.11
N ASP A 54 18.20 19.19 17.98
CA ASP A 54 18.38 20.41 18.74
C ASP A 54 17.09 21.26 18.68
N GLN A 55 16.50 21.56 19.83
CA GLN A 55 16.43 22.92 20.36
C GLN A 55 15.47 23.04 21.56
N LYS A 56 16.08 23.30 22.72
CA LYS A 56 15.70 24.30 23.73
C LYS A 56 14.23 24.30 24.23
N ASN A 57 14.00 23.79 25.44
CA ASN A 57 14.02 24.60 26.68
C ASN A 57 13.26 23.92 27.85
N ARG A 58 13.97 23.83 28.98
CA ARG A 58 13.48 24.06 30.36
C ARG A 58 12.38 23.13 30.91
N TYR A 59 12.78 21.95 31.38
CA TYR A 59 12.07 21.30 32.49
C TYR A 59 12.60 21.81 33.83
N LYS A 60 11.78 22.63 34.51
CA LYS A 60 11.92 22.91 35.93
C LYS A 60 11.69 21.61 36.72
N LYS A 61 12.59 21.35 37.68
CA LYS A 61 12.40 20.40 38.78
C LYS A 61 11.11 20.72 39.56
N MET A 62 10.33 19.69 39.88
CA MET A 62 9.51 19.58 41.10
C MET A 62 9.19 18.09 41.28
N HIS A 63 9.90 17.41 42.17
CA HIS A 63 9.54 17.12 43.57
C HIS A 63 8.48 16.01 43.69
N ASN A 64 8.92 14.89 44.29
CA ASN A 64 8.06 13.79 44.73
C ASN A 64 6.91 14.32 45.57
N ASN A 65 5.71 13.83 45.32
CA ASN A 65 4.77 13.55 46.40
C ASN A 65 3.97 12.29 46.10
N HIS A 66 3.79 11.56 47.19
CA HIS A 66 3.25 10.23 47.35
C HIS A 66 1.70 10.27 47.36
N VAL A 67 1.11 9.11 47.09
CA VAL A 67 -0.13 8.57 47.70
C VAL A 67 -1.49 8.90 47.06
N ASP A 68 -2.08 7.81 46.59
CA ASP A 68 -3.46 7.29 46.71
C ASP A 68 -4.69 8.15 46.43
N GLY A 69 -5.64 7.49 45.76
CA GLY A 69 -7.05 7.84 45.74
C GLY A 69 -7.60 8.10 44.34
N ASP A 70 -8.75 7.50 44.04
CA ASP A 70 -9.59 7.72 42.86
C ASP A 70 -9.12 7.21 41.49
N LEU A 71 -9.27 5.90 41.30
CA LEU A 71 -9.51 5.31 39.96
C LEU A 71 -10.95 5.58 39.46
N GLU A 72 -11.88 5.93 40.34
CA GLU A 72 -13.30 6.07 40.00
C GLU A 72 -13.62 7.39 39.27
N ASN A 73 -12.80 8.44 39.45
CA ASN A 73 -12.96 9.75 38.79
C ASN A 73 -12.18 9.91 37.47
N LYS A 74 -11.60 8.82 36.90
CA LYS A 74 -10.84 8.88 35.64
C LYS A 74 -11.68 8.71 34.38
N TRP A 75 -12.89 8.16 34.47
CA TRP A 75 -13.79 7.96 33.33
C TRP A 75 -14.62 9.19 32.98
N ASP A 76 -14.94 10.05 33.97
CA ASP A 76 -15.69 11.30 33.78
C ASP A 76 -14.87 12.45 33.16
N LYS A 77 -13.56 12.24 32.98
CA LYS A 77 -12.72 13.14 32.19
C LYS A 77 -12.67 12.65 30.75
N GLN A 78 -13.83 12.57 30.10
CA GLN A 78 -13.87 12.55 28.64
C GLN A 78 -12.99 13.71 28.17
N LYS A 79 -11.83 13.39 27.57
CA LYS A 79 -10.95 14.38 26.97
C LYS A 79 -11.80 15.14 25.97
N ILE A 80 -12.14 16.39 26.30
CA ILE A 80 -12.80 17.31 25.37
C ILE A 80 -11.96 17.25 24.09
N PHE A 81 -12.57 16.77 23.01
CA PHE A 81 -11.91 16.68 21.72
C PHE A 81 -11.39 18.07 21.37
N LYS A 82 -10.07 18.27 21.50
CA LYS A 82 -9.43 19.47 21.00
C LYS A 82 -9.45 19.34 19.50
N GLY A 83 -10.52 19.87 18.89
CA GLY A 83 -10.62 20.01 17.46
C GLY A 83 -9.34 20.63 16.95
N ILE A 84 -8.67 19.93 16.04
CA ILE A 84 -7.48 20.45 15.38
C ILE A 84 -7.91 21.73 14.68
N LYS A 85 -7.32 22.87 15.09
CA LYS A 85 -7.50 24.12 14.37
C LYS A 85 -6.95 23.89 12.97
N LYS A 86 -7.85 23.81 11.99
CA LYS A 86 -7.50 23.65 10.59
C LYS A 86 -6.74 24.93 10.20
N GLU A 87 -5.43 24.83 10.01
CA GLU A 87 -4.67 25.93 9.42
C GLU A 87 -5.30 26.20 8.04
N GLU A 88 -5.73 27.43 7.82
CA GLU A 88 -6.25 27.85 6.53
C GLU A 88 -5.07 27.87 5.56
N LYS A 89 -4.93 26.82 4.75
CA LYS A 89 -3.98 26.83 3.64
C LYS A 89 -4.47 27.87 2.63
N ILE A 90 -3.58 28.77 2.23
CA ILE A 90 -3.86 29.88 1.32
C ILE A 90 -3.25 29.56 -0.04
N GLY A 91 -3.91 29.99 -1.13
CA GLY A 91 -3.41 29.82 -2.50
C GLY A 91 -3.48 28.37 -2.98
N ILE A 92 -2.46 27.92 -3.72
CA ILE A 92 -2.48 26.62 -4.39
C ILE A 92 -2.63 25.41 -3.47
N ASP A 93 -2.12 25.48 -2.25
CA ASP A 93 -2.20 24.37 -1.30
C ASP A 93 -3.66 24.07 -0.89
N LYS A 94 -4.55 25.06 -0.99
CA LYS A 94 -6.00 24.87 -0.82
C LYS A 94 -6.57 24.03 -1.97
N TYR A 95 -6.25 24.38 -3.21
CA TYR A 95 -6.70 23.64 -4.39
C TYR A 95 -6.19 22.20 -4.37
N ILE A 96 -4.93 21.99 -4.02
CA ILE A 96 -4.34 20.65 -3.87
C ILE A 96 -5.07 19.82 -2.81
N ASP A 97 -5.38 20.39 -1.65
CA ASP A 97 -6.11 19.69 -0.60
C ASP A 97 -7.56 19.36 -1.00
N GLU A 98 -8.24 20.27 -1.69
CA GLU A 98 -9.60 20.03 -2.21
C GLU A 98 -9.59 18.90 -3.25
N ILE A 99 -8.64 18.92 -4.20
CA ILE A 99 -8.45 17.86 -5.20
C ILE A 99 -8.14 16.52 -4.51
N ARG A 100 -7.28 16.50 -3.49
CA ARG A 100 -6.99 15.29 -2.69
C ARG A 100 -8.25 14.70 -2.06
N ILE A 101 -9.11 15.56 -1.50
CA ILE A 101 -10.36 15.12 -0.88
C ILE A 101 -11.31 14.54 -1.93
N LEU A 102 -11.43 15.17 -3.10
CA LEU A 102 -12.27 14.68 -4.19
C LEU A 102 -11.78 13.35 -4.76
N LEU A 103 -10.47 13.23 -5.01
CA LEU A 103 -9.86 11.98 -5.47
C LEU A 103 -10.09 10.84 -4.49
N ASN A 104 -9.88 11.06 -3.19
CA ASN A 104 -10.10 10.02 -2.18
C ASN A 104 -11.58 9.64 -1.98
N LYS A 105 -12.51 10.46 -2.47
CA LYS A 105 -13.97 10.19 -2.43
C LYS A 105 -14.51 9.61 -3.73
N ILE A 106 -13.69 9.52 -4.78
CA ILE A 106 -14.15 9.06 -6.08
C ILE A 106 -14.47 7.56 -6.03
N SER A 107 -15.55 7.19 -6.71
CA SER A 107 -16.05 5.84 -6.87
C SER A 107 -16.88 5.78 -8.15
N ASP A 108 -17.21 4.58 -8.62
CA ASP A 108 -18.03 4.43 -9.83
C ASP A 108 -19.40 5.15 -9.72
N LYS A 109 -19.97 5.22 -8.51
CA LYS A 109 -21.30 5.81 -8.27
C LYS A 109 -21.32 7.33 -8.35
N ASN A 110 -20.22 7.97 -7.99
CA ASN A 110 -20.09 9.43 -7.92
C ASN A 110 -19.00 9.96 -8.86
N TYR A 111 -18.62 9.15 -9.86
CA TYR A 111 -17.51 9.42 -10.75
C TYR A 111 -17.72 10.75 -11.49
N GLU A 112 -18.83 10.90 -12.20
CA GLU A 112 -19.09 12.10 -13.01
C GLU A 112 -19.08 13.38 -12.15
N VAL A 113 -19.76 13.36 -11.00
CA VAL A 113 -19.82 14.52 -10.08
C VAL A 113 -18.44 14.93 -9.56
N ASN A 114 -17.64 13.95 -9.11
CA ASN A 114 -16.31 14.24 -8.59
C ASN A 114 -15.33 14.63 -9.69
N LYS A 115 -15.43 13.99 -10.86
CA LYS A 115 -14.64 14.34 -12.05
C LYS A 115 -14.87 15.79 -12.45
N ASP A 116 -16.12 16.19 -12.64
CA ASP A 116 -16.47 17.55 -13.05
C ASP A 116 -16.00 18.57 -12.00
N SER A 117 -16.12 18.22 -10.72
CA SER A 117 -15.60 19.04 -9.61
C SER A 117 -14.07 19.17 -9.67
N ILE A 118 -13.34 18.09 -9.97
CA ILE A 118 -11.87 18.12 -10.10
C ILE A 118 -11.46 18.97 -11.30
N ILE A 119 -12.09 18.80 -12.46
CA ILE A 119 -11.82 19.58 -13.66
C ILE A 119 -12.07 21.07 -13.38
N GLN A 120 -13.18 21.41 -12.74
CA GLN A 120 -13.48 22.79 -12.39
C GLN A 120 -12.42 23.37 -11.44
N LYS A 121 -11.99 22.61 -10.42
CA LYS A 121 -10.95 23.06 -9.48
C LYS A 121 -9.59 23.27 -10.15
N ILE A 122 -9.26 22.48 -11.18
CA ILE A 122 -8.05 22.69 -11.97
C ILE A 122 -8.19 23.96 -12.82
N LYS A 123 -9.37 24.24 -13.41
CA LYS A 123 -9.63 25.49 -14.14
C LYS A 123 -9.54 26.71 -13.23
N ASP A 124 -10.20 26.68 -12.08
CA ASP A 124 -10.13 27.75 -11.07
C ASP A 124 -8.66 28.01 -10.66
N CYS A 125 -7.88 26.94 -10.47
CA CYS A 125 -6.47 27.05 -10.14
C CYS A 125 -5.65 27.68 -11.28
N LEU A 126 -5.97 27.38 -12.54
CA LEU A 126 -5.31 27.98 -13.72
C LEU A 126 -5.64 29.47 -13.85
N GLU A 127 -6.88 29.87 -13.61
CA GLU A 127 -7.32 31.28 -13.68
C GLU A 127 -6.70 32.12 -12.55
N ASP A 128 -6.58 31.56 -11.34
CA ASP A 128 -6.02 32.28 -10.19
C ASP A 128 -4.48 32.46 -10.25
N ASN A 129 -3.77 31.67 -11.08
CA ASN A 129 -2.30 31.57 -11.04
C ASN A 129 -1.63 31.78 -12.42
N GLU A 130 -2.09 32.76 -13.21
CA GLU A 130 -1.67 33.04 -14.59
C GLU A 130 -0.13 33.07 -14.85
N GLU A 131 0.72 33.22 -13.82
CA GLU A 131 2.18 33.40 -13.98
C GLU A 131 3.07 32.25 -13.46
N SER A 132 2.56 31.21 -12.78
CA SER A 132 3.40 30.20 -12.10
C SER A 132 3.27 28.79 -12.69
N ASN A 133 4.10 28.47 -13.69
CA ASN A 133 4.20 27.12 -14.28
C ASN A 133 4.56 26.04 -13.21
N ASP A 134 5.31 26.42 -12.17
CA ASP A 134 5.72 25.49 -11.10
C ASP A 134 4.54 25.05 -10.23
N ASP A 135 3.57 25.92 -10.04
CA ASP A 135 2.36 25.64 -9.27
C ASP A 135 1.47 24.61 -9.98
N MET A 136 1.34 24.70 -11.30
CA MET A 136 0.63 23.69 -12.08
C MET A 136 1.34 22.33 -12.06
N LYS A 137 2.67 22.32 -12.15
CA LYS A 137 3.44 21.08 -11.99
C LYS A 137 3.20 20.42 -10.65
N ARG A 138 3.05 21.20 -9.57
CA ARG A 138 2.72 20.66 -8.24
C ARG A 138 1.36 19.98 -8.21
N VAL A 139 0.32 20.59 -8.80
CA VAL A 139 -1.03 20.00 -8.88
C VAL A 139 -1.01 18.69 -9.67
N VAL A 140 -0.40 18.71 -10.85
CA VAL A 140 -0.28 17.52 -11.72
C VAL A 140 0.47 16.42 -10.99
N THR A 141 1.60 16.73 -10.37
CA THR A 141 2.42 15.76 -9.63
C THR A 141 1.63 15.11 -8.51
N VAL A 142 0.91 15.92 -7.70
CA VAL A 142 0.12 15.38 -6.59
C VAL A 142 -1.03 14.51 -7.08
N LEU A 143 -1.74 14.93 -8.13
CA LEU A 143 -2.84 14.15 -8.69
C LEU A 143 -2.32 12.81 -9.23
N PHE A 144 -1.22 12.87 -9.98
CA PHE A 144 -0.59 11.70 -10.56
C PHE A 144 -0.06 10.73 -9.51
N ASP A 145 0.56 11.24 -8.44
CA ASP A 145 1.05 10.43 -7.33
C ASP A 145 -0.07 9.66 -6.63
N ILE A 146 -1.23 10.29 -6.44
CA ILE A 146 -2.41 9.65 -5.84
C ILE A 146 -2.99 8.59 -6.77
N ALA A 147 -3.06 8.90 -8.06
CA ALA A 147 -3.56 7.99 -9.08
C ALA A 147 -2.70 6.72 -9.18
N LYS A 148 -1.37 6.86 -9.24
CA LYS A 148 -0.44 5.74 -9.43
C LYS A 148 -0.23 4.89 -8.18
N SER A 149 -0.44 5.43 -6.97
CA SER A 149 -0.14 4.70 -5.73
C SER A 149 -1.24 3.74 -5.29
N ASN A 150 -2.45 3.83 -5.86
CA ASN A 150 -3.58 3.01 -5.43
C ASN A 150 -3.91 1.90 -6.43
N LYS A 151 -3.49 0.67 -6.11
CA LYS A 151 -3.76 -0.49 -6.96
C LYS A 151 -5.27 -0.74 -7.16
N PHE A 152 -6.09 -0.59 -6.11
CA PHE A 152 -7.52 -0.93 -6.15
C PHE A 152 -8.34 0.03 -7.01
N TYR A 153 -8.04 1.32 -6.93
CA TYR A 153 -8.72 2.35 -7.72
C TYR A 153 -8.01 2.67 -9.03
N SER A 154 -7.00 1.89 -9.40
CA SER A 154 -6.17 2.16 -10.59
C SER A 154 -6.98 2.27 -11.88
N GLN A 155 -8.09 1.54 -12.02
CA GLN A 155 -8.98 1.64 -13.18
C GLN A 155 -9.74 2.97 -13.23
N ILE A 156 -10.37 3.36 -12.12
CA ILE A 156 -11.11 4.63 -12.01
C ILE A 156 -10.15 5.81 -12.18
N TYR A 157 -8.97 5.73 -11.57
CA TYR A 157 -7.95 6.75 -11.68
C TYR A 157 -7.36 6.85 -13.09
N ALA A 158 -7.15 5.74 -13.80
CA ALA A 158 -6.68 5.80 -15.19
C ALA A 158 -7.71 6.44 -16.12
N LYS A 159 -8.99 6.13 -15.94
CA LYS A 159 -10.09 6.77 -16.68
C LYS A 159 -10.11 8.28 -16.42
N LEU A 160 -10.05 8.69 -15.15
CA LEU A 160 -9.97 10.10 -14.77
C LEU A 160 -8.75 10.77 -15.41
N TYR A 161 -7.60 10.10 -15.37
CA TYR A 161 -6.36 10.63 -15.91
C TYR A 161 -6.42 10.86 -17.42
N LYS A 162 -7.05 9.95 -18.16
CA LYS A 162 -7.33 10.14 -19.60
C LYS A 162 -8.18 11.39 -19.83
N GLU A 163 -9.28 11.55 -19.10
CA GLU A 163 -10.15 12.72 -19.23
C GLU A 163 -9.42 14.03 -18.86
N LEU A 164 -8.48 13.98 -17.91
CA LEU A 164 -7.62 15.11 -17.57
C LEU A 164 -6.63 15.45 -18.71
N ILE A 165 -6.01 14.45 -19.35
CA ILE A 165 -5.15 14.69 -20.52
C ILE A 165 -5.95 15.35 -21.65
N ASP A 166 -7.18 14.89 -21.89
CA ASP A 166 -8.03 15.41 -22.97
C ASP A 166 -8.46 16.87 -22.72
N ASN A 167 -8.63 17.27 -21.45
CA ASN A 167 -8.93 18.66 -21.08
C ASN A 167 -7.66 19.53 -20.93
N PHE A 168 -6.54 18.91 -20.52
CA PHE A 168 -5.30 19.57 -20.13
C PHE A 168 -4.09 18.78 -20.67
N PRO A 169 -3.66 19.02 -21.92
CA PRO A 169 -2.65 18.20 -22.59
C PRO A 169 -1.31 18.06 -21.84
N PHE A 170 -0.92 19.05 -21.03
CA PHE A 170 0.31 19.03 -20.24
C PHE A 170 0.35 17.94 -19.16
N PHE A 171 -0.79 17.32 -18.81
CA PHE A 171 -0.79 16.14 -17.94
C PHE A 171 -0.01 14.97 -18.58
N ASN A 172 -0.04 14.87 -19.91
CA ASN A 172 0.64 13.79 -20.63
C ASN A 172 2.17 13.82 -20.44
N ASP A 173 2.74 14.99 -20.16
CA ASP A 173 4.19 15.18 -19.94
C ASP A 173 4.71 14.37 -18.75
N THR A 174 3.85 13.94 -17.83
CA THR A 174 4.25 13.12 -16.67
C THR A 174 4.22 11.62 -16.92
N VAL A 175 3.55 11.15 -17.99
CA VAL A 175 3.43 9.72 -18.32
C VAL A 175 4.79 9.15 -18.72
N VAL A 176 5.53 9.88 -19.56
CA VAL A 176 6.83 9.41 -20.06
C VAL A 176 7.88 9.25 -18.95
N PRO A 177 8.15 10.27 -18.11
CA PRO A 177 9.07 10.14 -16.99
C PRO A 177 8.66 9.03 -16.01
N PHE A 178 7.35 8.84 -15.79
CA PHE A 178 6.84 7.81 -14.91
C PHE A 178 7.13 6.40 -15.40
N VAL A 179 6.83 6.10 -16.66
CA VAL A 179 7.07 4.76 -17.24
C VAL A 179 8.57 4.46 -17.23
N ASN A 180 9.41 5.43 -17.57
CA ASN A 180 10.86 5.27 -17.51
C ASN A 180 11.36 5.01 -16.07
N GLN A 181 10.93 5.80 -15.09
CA GLN A 181 11.25 5.55 -13.68
C GLN A 181 10.78 4.18 -13.20
N PHE A 182 9.60 3.74 -13.64
CA PHE A 182 9.08 2.43 -13.29
C PHE A 182 9.98 1.31 -13.85
N MET A 183 10.41 1.41 -15.11
CA MET A 183 11.36 0.47 -15.72
C MET A 183 12.69 0.45 -14.98
N ASP A 184 13.26 1.62 -14.69
CA ASP A 184 14.52 1.74 -13.95
C ASP A 184 14.42 1.20 -12.52
N SER A 185 13.25 1.32 -11.89
CA SER A 185 13.03 0.81 -10.54
C SER A 185 13.27 -0.70 -10.43
N LEU A 186 13.10 -1.47 -11.51
CA LEU A 186 13.29 -2.92 -11.51
C LEU A 186 14.74 -3.33 -11.73
N ASN A 187 15.53 -2.52 -12.44
CA ASN A 187 16.96 -2.76 -12.58
C ASN A 187 17.68 -2.70 -11.22
N ASN A 188 17.15 -1.92 -10.28
CA ASN A 188 17.68 -1.75 -8.92
C ASN A 188 16.98 -2.64 -7.87
N LEU A 189 16.34 -3.73 -8.28
CA LEU A 189 15.68 -4.67 -7.37
C LEU A 189 16.71 -5.47 -6.56
N VAL A 190 16.79 -5.18 -5.26
CA VAL A 190 17.66 -5.85 -4.30
C VAL A 190 16.85 -6.11 -3.03
N TYR A 191 16.81 -7.38 -2.62
CA TYR A 191 16.18 -7.76 -1.36
C TYR A 191 16.99 -7.28 -0.15
N VAL A 192 16.29 -6.79 0.87
CA VAL A 192 16.89 -6.40 2.16
C VAL A 192 16.31 -7.30 3.24
N GLU A 193 17.17 -7.93 4.04
CA GLU A 193 16.72 -8.80 5.12
C GLU A 193 16.32 -7.98 6.36
N SER A 194 15.17 -8.30 6.96
CA SER A 194 14.63 -7.56 8.11
C SER A 194 15.47 -7.68 9.37
N SER A 195 16.27 -8.74 9.49
CA SER A 195 17.21 -8.99 10.60
C SER A 195 18.44 -8.09 10.53
N VAL A 196 18.82 -7.64 9.33
CA VAL A 196 20.00 -6.82 9.06
C VAL A 196 19.65 -5.34 9.03
N ASP A 197 18.62 -4.98 8.24
CA ASP A 197 18.14 -3.60 8.10
C ASP A 197 16.61 -3.59 8.00
N TYR A 198 15.97 -3.36 9.15
CA TYR A 198 14.52 -3.33 9.24
C TYR A 198 13.91 -2.18 8.44
N ASP A 199 14.52 -0.99 8.48
CA ASP A 199 14.02 0.17 7.75
C ASP A 199 14.15 -0.04 6.23
N GLY A 200 15.27 -0.61 5.79
CA GLY A 200 15.48 -1.04 4.41
C GLY A 200 14.47 -2.11 3.96
N PHE A 201 14.16 -3.10 4.80
CA PHE A 201 13.13 -4.10 4.52
C PHE A 201 11.73 -3.47 4.41
N CYS A 202 11.38 -2.54 5.29
CA CYS A 202 10.12 -1.79 5.20
C CYS A 202 10.02 -0.99 3.89
N ASN A 203 11.11 -0.31 3.50
CA ASN A 203 11.18 0.45 2.25
C ASN A 203 11.11 -0.47 1.02
N TYR A 204 11.76 -1.64 1.06
CA TYR A 204 11.67 -2.66 0.02
C TYR A 204 10.21 -3.10 -0.19
N ASN A 205 9.51 -3.48 0.88
CA ASN A 205 8.11 -3.92 0.79
C ASN A 205 7.20 -2.81 0.24
N LYS A 206 7.34 -1.59 0.74
CA LYS A 206 6.58 -0.42 0.26
C LYS A 206 6.84 -0.15 -1.22
N THR A 207 8.09 -0.26 -1.65
CA THR A 207 8.46 -0.05 -3.05
C THR A 207 7.87 -1.14 -3.94
N ASN A 208 7.84 -2.41 -3.50
CA ASN A 208 7.19 -3.49 -4.24
C ASN A 208 5.68 -3.32 -4.35
N GLU A 209 5.01 -2.87 -3.29
CA GLU A 209 3.59 -2.50 -3.36
C GLU A 209 3.35 -1.38 -4.38
N ASN A 210 4.19 -0.35 -4.37
CA ASN A 210 4.13 0.73 -5.35
C ASN A 210 4.39 0.24 -6.78
N ARG A 211 5.34 -0.68 -7.01
CA ARG A 211 5.57 -1.30 -8.33
C ARG A 211 4.33 -2.06 -8.81
N ARG A 212 3.68 -2.82 -7.92
CA ARG A 212 2.45 -3.54 -8.24
C ARG A 212 1.28 -2.60 -8.57
N ALA A 213 1.13 -1.51 -7.83
CA ALA A 213 0.15 -0.47 -8.13
C ALA A 213 0.44 0.22 -9.47
N SER A 214 1.72 0.57 -9.70
CA SER A 214 2.19 1.23 -10.92
C SER A 214 1.96 0.35 -12.15
N MET A 215 2.28 -0.94 -12.09
CA MET A 215 2.01 -1.86 -13.20
C MET A 215 0.52 -1.91 -13.54
N ALA A 216 -0.35 -2.07 -12.54
CA ALA A 216 -1.80 -2.07 -12.76
C ALA A 216 -2.28 -0.74 -13.37
N PHE A 217 -1.75 0.39 -12.89
CA PHE A 217 -2.05 1.72 -13.41
C PHE A 217 -1.60 1.88 -14.87
N ILE A 218 -0.38 1.49 -15.23
CA ILE A 218 0.13 1.53 -16.62
C ILE A 218 -0.76 0.73 -17.57
N VAL A 219 -1.15 -0.49 -17.19
CA VAL A 219 -2.05 -1.31 -18.02
C VAL A 219 -3.41 -0.65 -18.17
N ASN A 220 -3.94 -0.04 -17.11
CA ASN A 220 -5.22 0.67 -17.18
C ASN A 220 -5.13 1.97 -18.00
N LEU A 221 -4.00 2.69 -17.99
CA LEU A 221 -3.76 3.83 -18.88
C LEU A 221 -3.82 3.39 -20.34
N MET A 222 -3.12 2.31 -20.69
CA MET A 222 -3.18 1.72 -22.04
C MET A 222 -4.60 1.32 -22.43
N LYS A 223 -5.36 0.69 -21.52
CA LYS A 223 -6.76 0.31 -21.78
C LYS A 223 -7.70 1.51 -21.99
N ASN A 224 -7.34 2.68 -21.47
CA ASN A 224 -8.04 3.95 -21.71
C ASN A 224 -7.39 4.77 -22.84
N GLU A 225 -6.60 4.12 -23.71
CA GLU A 225 -6.00 4.74 -24.90
C GLU A 225 -5.09 5.93 -24.60
N VAL A 226 -4.45 5.93 -23.42
CA VAL A 226 -3.35 6.85 -23.13
C VAL A 226 -2.09 6.32 -23.80
N GLU A 227 -1.43 7.17 -24.58
CA GLU A 227 -0.19 6.82 -25.27
C GLU A 227 0.94 6.60 -24.26
N LEU A 228 1.56 5.42 -24.33
CA LEU A 228 2.71 5.06 -23.49
C LEU A 228 4.01 5.19 -24.32
N PRO A 229 5.13 5.61 -23.71
CA PRO A 229 6.41 5.69 -24.40
C PRO A 229 7.01 4.31 -24.75
N ILE A 230 6.53 3.25 -24.09
CA ILE A 230 7.01 1.88 -24.27
C ILE A 230 5.78 0.98 -24.41
N HIS A 231 5.79 0.12 -25.43
CA HIS A 231 4.69 -0.80 -25.66
C HIS A 231 4.59 -1.83 -24.51
N ILE A 232 3.37 -2.17 -24.08
CA ILE A 232 3.18 -3.02 -22.90
C ILE A 232 3.84 -4.40 -23.04
N LEU A 233 3.84 -4.96 -24.25
CA LEU A 233 4.49 -6.25 -24.51
C LEU A 233 6.01 -6.19 -24.37
N ASP A 234 6.63 -5.04 -24.66
CA ASP A 234 8.06 -4.84 -24.48
C ASP A 234 8.43 -4.75 -22.99
N ILE A 235 7.55 -4.13 -22.19
CA ILE A 235 7.66 -4.15 -20.72
C ILE A 235 7.59 -5.59 -20.20
N VAL A 236 6.63 -6.38 -20.66
CA VAL A 236 6.50 -7.81 -20.27
C VAL A 236 7.75 -8.60 -20.65
N LEU A 237 8.25 -8.44 -21.87
CA LEU A 237 9.47 -9.13 -22.32
C LEU A 237 10.69 -8.74 -21.50
N HIS A 238 10.85 -7.46 -21.20
CA HIS A 238 11.92 -6.99 -20.32
C HIS A 238 11.89 -7.71 -18.96
N PHE A 239 10.69 -7.85 -18.37
CA PHE A 239 10.52 -8.50 -17.07
C PHE A 239 10.79 -10.00 -17.13
N GLN A 240 10.32 -10.67 -18.19
CA GLN A 240 10.65 -12.08 -18.40
C GLN A 240 12.15 -12.30 -18.57
N ASN A 241 12.84 -11.41 -19.31
CA ASN A 241 14.28 -11.52 -19.50
C ASN A 241 15.04 -11.29 -18.18
N LEU A 242 14.62 -10.34 -17.34
CA LEU A 242 15.17 -10.16 -16.00
C LEU A 242 14.94 -11.40 -15.12
N ALA A 243 13.74 -11.96 -15.13
CA ALA A 243 13.44 -13.19 -14.38
C ALA A 243 14.33 -14.36 -14.84
N ILE A 244 14.48 -14.56 -16.16
CA ILE A 244 15.34 -15.60 -16.74
C ILE A 244 16.80 -15.42 -16.30
N LYS A 245 17.28 -14.17 -16.25
CA LYS A 245 18.63 -13.89 -15.75
C LYS A 245 18.75 -14.23 -14.26
N PHE A 246 17.82 -13.79 -13.42
CA PHE A 246 17.93 -13.91 -11.96
C PHE A 246 17.70 -15.34 -11.44
N ILE A 247 16.96 -16.21 -12.14
CA ILE A 247 16.76 -17.60 -11.70
C ILE A 247 18.06 -18.41 -11.65
N ASP A 248 19.07 -18.02 -12.44
CA ASP A 248 20.38 -18.66 -12.52
C ASP A 248 21.43 -18.01 -11.59
N GLU A 249 21.12 -16.87 -10.97
CA GLU A 249 21.99 -16.17 -10.01
C GLU A 249 21.67 -16.63 -8.58
N GLU A 250 22.68 -16.81 -7.72
CA GLU A 250 22.46 -17.15 -6.31
C GLU A 250 21.88 -15.98 -5.51
N ASN A 251 21.08 -16.27 -4.47
CA ASN A 251 20.50 -15.28 -3.55
C ASN A 251 19.55 -14.26 -4.20
N ARG A 252 18.85 -14.63 -5.28
CA ARG A 252 17.90 -13.75 -6.00
C ARG A 252 16.44 -14.24 -5.93
N VAL A 253 16.14 -15.16 -5.02
CA VAL A 253 14.81 -15.79 -4.89
C VAL A 253 13.71 -14.75 -4.68
N ASN A 254 13.94 -13.78 -3.80
CA ASN A 254 12.96 -12.74 -3.49
C ASN A 254 12.71 -11.81 -4.69
N GLU A 255 13.77 -11.47 -5.43
CA GLU A 255 13.70 -10.67 -6.64
C GLU A 255 12.92 -11.37 -7.75
N VAL A 256 13.17 -12.66 -7.97
CA VAL A 256 12.42 -13.49 -8.94
C VAL A 256 10.94 -13.56 -8.54
N ASP A 257 10.65 -13.72 -7.24
CA ASP A 257 9.28 -13.74 -6.74
C ASP A 257 8.55 -12.41 -7.00
N GLU A 258 9.19 -11.26 -6.75
CA GLU A 258 8.58 -9.95 -7.02
C GLU A 258 8.36 -9.69 -8.51
N ILE A 259 9.31 -10.07 -9.38
CA ILE A 259 9.13 -9.97 -10.84
C ILE A 259 7.98 -10.87 -11.29
N THR A 260 7.87 -12.07 -10.73
CA THR A 260 6.79 -13.02 -11.04
C THR A 260 5.42 -12.47 -10.62
N GLU A 261 5.33 -11.77 -9.49
CA GLU A 261 4.09 -11.07 -9.09
C GLU A 261 3.70 -9.96 -10.08
N LEU A 262 4.66 -9.18 -10.56
CA LEU A 262 4.40 -8.15 -11.57
C LEU A 262 3.94 -8.75 -12.90
N LEU A 263 4.62 -9.81 -13.36
CA LEU A 263 4.26 -10.57 -14.56
C LEU A 263 2.84 -11.13 -14.44
N ASN A 264 2.49 -11.71 -13.30
CA ASN A 264 1.14 -12.20 -13.05
C ASN A 264 0.09 -11.08 -13.15
N ILE A 265 0.34 -9.89 -12.59
CA ILE A 265 -0.59 -8.76 -12.69
C ILE A 265 -0.79 -8.35 -14.16
N VAL A 266 0.30 -8.07 -14.89
CA VAL A 266 0.21 -7.56 -16.26
C VAL A 266 -0.41 -8.60 -17.20
N ILE A 267 0.04 -9.86 -17.15
CA ILE A 267 -0.44 -10.93 -18.03
C ILE A 267 -1.95 -11.13 -17.88
N LEU A 268 -2.44 -11.20 -16.65
CA LEU A 268 -3.87 -11.40 -16.41
C LEU A 268 -4.70 -10.20 -16.86
N MET A 269 -4.14 -8.98 -16.76
CA MET A 269 -4.85 -7.78 -17.20
C MET A 269 -4.86 -7.62 -18.73
N ILE A 270 -3.83 -8.07 -19.46
CA ILE A 270 -3.72 -7.87 -20.91
C ILE A 270 -4.12 -9.08 -21.76
N ASN A 271 -4.33 -10.26 -21.14
CA ASN A 271 -4.57 -11.52 -21.85
C ASN A 271 -5.57 -11.36 -23.01
N ASP A 272 -6.77 -10.86 -22.72
CA ASP A 272 -7.84 -10.75 -23.71
C ASP A 272 -7.53 -9.77 -24.86
N THR A 273 -6.61 -8.82 -24.65
CA THR A 273 -6.24 -7.80 -25.64
C THR A 273 -5.25 -8.34 -26.68
N TYR A 274 -4.34 -9.25 -26.29
CA TYR A 274 -3.20 -9.66 -27.14
C TYR A 274 -3.17 -11.15 -27.49
N LYS A 275 -4.26 -11.90 -27.32
CA LYS A 275 -4.27 -13.36 -27.58
C LYS A 275 -3.78 -13.78 -28.96
N VAL A 276 -3.97 -12.92 -29.97
CA VAL A 276 -3.61 -13.17 -31.37
C VAL A 276 -2.38 -12.39 -31.83
N ASP A 277 -1.73 -11.64 -30.95
CA ASP A 277 -0.55 -10.85 -31.27
C ASP A 277 0.68 -11.77 -31.47
N ASP A 278 1.46 -11.50 -32.52
CA ASP A 278 2.60 -12.34 -32.89
C ASP A 278 3.70 -12.34 -31.81
N LYS A 279 3.97 -11.19 -31.19
CA LYS A 279 4.96 -11.06 -30.10
C LYS A 279 4.46 -11.79 -28.86
N TRP A 280 3.16 -11.70 -28.58
CA TRP A 280 2.54 -12.48 -27.52
C TRP A 280 2.71 -14.00 -27.73
N MET A 281 2.32 -14.50 -28.90
CA MET A 281 2.28 -15.93 -29.21
C MET A 281 3.67 -16.56 -29.34
N ASN A 282 4.62 -15.84 -29.95
CA ASN A 282 5.93 -16.38 -30.31
C ASN A 282 7.03 -16.07 -29.29
N GLU A 283 6.89 -15.03 -28.46
CA GLU A 283 7.93 -14.65 -27.51
C GLU A 283 7.49 -14.73 -26.04
N ILE A 284 6.33 -14.17 -25.70
CA ILE A 284 5.87 -14.06 -24.31
C ILE A 284 5.29 -15.38 -23.79
N LEU A 285 4.32 -15.94 -24.51
CA LEU A 285 3.62 -17.16 -24.10
C LEU A 285 4.55 -18.37 -23.96
N PRO A 286 5.55 -18.60 -24.85
CA PRO A 286 6.50 -19.69 -24.69
C PRO A 286 7.33 -19.55 -23.41
N LYS A 287 7.75 -18.34 -23.05
CA LYS A 287 8.47 -18.09 -21.79
C LYS A 287 7.58 -18.37 -20.57
N ILE A 288 6.31 -17.96 -20.58
CA ILE A 288 5.35 -18.30 -19.50
C ILE A 288 5.27 -19.84 -19.33
N LYS A 289 5.10 -20.56 -20.43
CA LYS A 289 5.03 -22.03 -20.43
C LYS A 289 6.33 -22.66 -19.93
N MET A 290 7.48 -22.15 -20.35
CA MET A 290 8.79 -22.58 -19.87
C MET A 290 8.87 -22.48 -18.34
N PHE A 291 8.53 -21.33 -17.75
CA PHE A 291 8.54 -21.16 -16.30
C PHE A 291 7.58 -22.12 -15.57
N SER A 292 6.39 -22.36 -16.13
CA SER A 292 5.42 -23.30 -15.54
C SER A 292 5.89 -24.76 -15.56
N SER A 293 6.83 -25.09 -16.45
CA SER A 293 7.34 -26.45 -16.67
C SER A 293 8.53 -26.82 -15.78
N PHE A 294 9.20 -25.83 -15.18
CA PHE A 294 10.33 -26.07 -14.29
C PHE A 294 9.93 -26.90 -13.07
N LYS A 295 10.87 -27.75 -12.63
CA LYS A 295 10.76 -28.52 -11.40
C LYS A 295 11.28 -27.71 -10.20
N ILE A 296 10.77 -28.06 -9.02
CA ILE A 296 11.25 -27.49 -7.77
C ILE A 296 12.75 -27.80 -7.62
N LYS A 297 13.55 -26.78 -7.26
CA LYS A 297 15.03 -26.85 -7.15
C LYS A 297 15.77 -27.10 -8.47
N GLU A 298 15.12 -26.98 -9.62
CA GLU A 298 15.81 -27.06 -10.93
C GLU A 298 16.71 -25.84 -11.19
N LYS A 299 16.32 -24.68 -10.62
CA LYS A 299 17.01 -23.39 -10.76
C LYS A 299 17.29 -22.81 -9.37
N VAL A 300 18.46 -22.18 -9.22
CA VAL A 300 19.03 -21.78 -7.92
C VAL A 300 18.15 -20.77 -7.19
N SER A 301 17.59 -19.80 -7.92
CA SER A 301 16.73 -18.74 -7.37
C SER A 301 15.26 -18.86 -7.76
N LEU A 302 14.82 -20.04 -8.22
CA LEU A 302 13.41 -20.26 -8.55
C LEU A 302 12.65 -20.91 -7.38
N SER A 303 11.74 -20.15 -6.78
CA SER A 303 10.89 -20.65 -5.70
C SER A 303 9.74 -21.52 -6.23
N SER A 304 9.20 -22.38 -5.36
CA SER A 304 7.96 -23.11 -5.64
C SER A 304 6.79 -22.15 -5.84
N ARG A 305 6.73 -21.04 -5.10
CA ARG A 305 5.72 -19.99 -5.22
C ARG A 305 5.67 -19.40 -6.62
N SER A 306 6.84 -19.07 -7.18
CA SER A 306 6.95 -18.57 -8.55
C SER A 306 6.44 -19.60 -9.56
N ILE A 307 6.87 -20.87 -9.45
CA ILE A 307 6.41 -21.95 -10.34
C ILE A 307 4.88 -22.11 -10.31
N PHE A 308 4.28 -22.16 -9.11
CA PHE A 308 2.82 -22.28 -8.98
C PHE A 308 2.10 -21.09 -9.58
N LYS A 309 2.61 -19.88 -9.40
CA LYS A 309 2.03 -18.68 -10.00
C LYS A 309 2.07 -18.73 -11.54
N TYR A 310 3.14 -19.21 -12.14
CA TYR A 310 3.18 -19.43 -13.59
C TYR A 310 2.21 -20.52 -14.06
N LYS A 311 2.00 -21.58 -13.28
CA LYS A 311 0.97 -22.59 -13.57
C LYS A 311 -0.44 -21.99 -13.53
N ASP A 312 -0.73 -21.19 -12.50
CA ASP A 312 -2.01 -20.48 -12.38
C ASP A 312 -2.23 -19.51 -13.56
N ILE A 313 -1.17 -18.84 -14.03
CA ILE A 313 -1.22 -18.01 -15.23
C ILE A 313 -1.60 -18.89 -16.43
N VAL A 314 -0.84 -19.96 -16.70
CA VAL A 314 -1.11 -20.85 -17.85
C VAL A 314 -2.54 -21.39 -17.83
N ASP A 315 -3.06 -21.74 -16.65
CA ASP A 315 -4.43 -22.23 -16.51
C ASP A 315 -5.48 -21.15 -16.80
N LYS A 316 -5.21 -19.88 -16.46
CA LYS A 316 -6.07 -18.73 -16.81
C LYS A 316 -5.97 -18.28 -18.28
N LEU A 317 -4.91 -18.70 -18.98
CA LEU A 317 -4.70 -18.37 -20.40
C LEU A 317 -5.36 -19.37 -21.37
N LYS A 318 -5.86 -20.52 -20.85
CA LYS A 318 -6.61 -21.51 -21.63
C LYS A 318 -8.00 -20.98 -22.00
#